data_AF-A0A840D5Y8-F1
#
_entry.id   AF-A0A840D5Y8-F1
#
_cell.length_a   1.000
_cell.length_b   1.000
_cell.length_c   1.000
_cell.angle_alpha   90.00
_cell.angle_beta   90.00
_cell.angle_gamma   90.00
#
_symmetry.space_group_name_H-M   'P 1'
#
loop_
_entity.id
_entity.type
_entity.pdbx_description
1 polymer ?
#
loop_
_entity_poly.entity_id
_entity_poly.type
_entity_poly.pdbx_seq_one_letter_code
_entity_poly.pdbx_strand_id
1 'polypeptide(L)'
;MNIKELLNKELSFEEMNEILGELMNYGCNVPADSSERFDVYDEEGDLCDFRKHIGMKALNTLSGILFLKEQIDEERGEWRGRTTVQQSIKQALGIN
;
A
#
# COMPACT_ATOMS: atom_id res chain seq x y z
N MET A 1 4.07 16.04 13.38
CA MET A 1 3.70 14.63 13.19
C MET A 1 4.98 13.81 13.24
N ASN A 2 5.04 12.81 14.11
CA ASN A 2 6.17 11.90 14.17
C ASN A 2 6.02 10.75 13.15
N ILE A 3 7.09 10.00 12.94
CA ILE A 3 7.15 8.90 11.99
C ILE A 3 6.08 7.82 12.26
N LYS A 4 5.86 7.48 13.53
CA LYS A 4 4.85 6.47 13.89
C LYS A 4 3.45 6.98 13.58
N GLU A 5 3.18 8.26 13.82
CA GLU A 5 1.91 8.89 13.46
C GLU A 5 1.71 8.90 11.94
N LEU A 6 2.75 9.21 11.16
CA LEU A 6 2.66 9.18 9.69
C LEU A 6 2.37 7.78 9.15
N LEU A 7 3.11 6.78 9.62
CA LEU A 7 2.98 5.39 9.13
C LEU A 7 1.64 4.75 9.50
N ASN A 8 1.06 5.15 10.63
CA ASN A 8 -0.23 4.65 11.10
C ASN A 8 -1.38 5.64 10.87
N LYS A 9 -1.14 6.71 10.10
CA LYS A 9 -2.21 7.63 9.70
C LYS A 9 -3.21 6.86 8.84
N GLU A 10 -4.48 6.93 9.20
CA GLU A 10 -5.58 6.51 8.33
C GLU A 10 -5.68 7.49 7.15
N LEU A 11 -5.61 6.93 5.95
CA LEU A 11 -5.66 7.64 4.69
C LEU A 11 -7.12 7.76 4.23
N SER A 12 -7.46 8.89 3.60
CA SER A 12 -8.71 8.99 2.86
C SER A 12 -8.70 8.04 1.67
N PHE A 13 -9.87 7.80 1.06
CA PHE A 13 -9.96 7.02 -0.17
C PHE A 13 -9.06 7.60 -1.28
N GLU A 14 -9.11 8.93 -1.47
CA GLU A 14 -8.33 9.64 -2.48
C GLU A 14 -6.83 9.50 -2.22
N GLU A 15 -6.39 9.69 -0.97
CA GLU A 15 -4.99 9.53 -0.57
C GLU A 15 -4.52 8.08 -0.80
N MET A 16 -5.34 7.10 -0.42
CA MET A 16 -5.03 5.68 -0.63
C MET A 16 -4.91 5.35 -2.13
N ASN A 17 -5.88 5.78 -2.94
CA ASN A 17 -5.90 5.52 -4.39
C ASN A 17 -4.71 6.17 -5.11
N GLU A 18 -4.35 7.40 -4.72
CA GLU A 18 -3.18 8.11 -5.25
C GLU A 18 -1.89 7.35 -4.92
N ILE A 19 -1.68 6.98 -3.65
CA ILE A 19 -0.47 6.26 -3.22
C ILE A 19 -0.37 4.88 -3.86
N LEU A 20 -1.48 4.14 -3.99
CA LEU A 20 -1.51 2.86 -4.71
C LEU A 20 -1.10 3.02 -6.17
N GLY A 21 -1.59 4.07 -6.83
CA GLY A 21 -1.25 4.42 -8.20
C GLY A 21 0.24 4.75 -8.35
N GLU A 22 0.75 5.66 -7.53
CA GLU A 22 2.15 6.09 -7.59
C GLU A 22 3.16 4.97 -7.31
N LEU A 23 2.86 4.09 -6.34
CA LEU A 23 3.82 3.09 -5.88
C LEU A 23 3.79 1.78 -6.68
N MET A 24 2.64 1.42 -7.25
CA MET A 24 2.41 0.08 -7.81
C MET A 24 1.63 0.07 -9.13
N ASN A 25 1.17 1.23 -9.64
CA ASN A 25 0.16 1.32 -10.71
C ASN A 25 -1.17 0.64 -10.37
N TYR A 26 -1.52 0.59 -9.07
CA TYR A 26 -2.75 -0.05 -8.61
C TYR A 26 -3.83 1.01 -8.37
N GLY A 27 -5.08 0.58 -8.31
CA GLY A 27 -6.21 1.43 -7.93
C GLY A 27 -7.12 0.75 -6.92
N CYS A 28 -8.02 1.52 -6.33
CA CYS A 28 -9.09 1.00 -5.48
C CYS A 28 -10.44 1.63 -5.80
N ASN A 29 -11.53 0.92 -5.55
CA ASN A 29 -12.88 1.47 -5.71
C ASN A 29 -13.37 2.20 -4.46
N VAL A 30 -14.20 3.22 -4.67
CA VAL A 30 -15.04 3.77 -3.59
C VAL A 30 -16.08 2.69 -3.28
N PRO A 31 -16.22 2.24 -2.02
CA PRO A 31 -17.24 1.27 -1.67
C PRO A 31 -18.63 1.79 -2.08
N ALA A 32 -19.40 0.95 -2.78
CA ALA A 32 -20.74 1.31 -3.25
C ALA A 32 -21.78 1.37 -2.11
N ASP A 33 -21.43 0.86 -0.94
CA ASP A 33 -22.24 0.83 0.27
C ASP A 33 -21.43 1.31 1.49
N SER A 34 -22.05 1.27 2.67
CA SER A 34 -21.35 1.58 3.93
C SER A 34 -20.41 0.44 4.38
N SER A 35 -20.17 -0.58 3.54
CA SER A 35 -19.23 -1.63 3.86
C SER A 35 -17.82 -1.12 3.55
N GLU A 36 -16.87 -1.34 4.46
CA GLU A 36 -15.46 -0.99 4.26
C GLU A 36 -14.76 -1.93 3.25
N ARG A 37 -15.51 -2.50 2.31
CA ARG A 37 -14.98 -3.40 1.28
C ARG A 37 -14.58 -2.57 0.08
N PHE A 38 -13.42 -1.94 0.18
CA PHE A 38 -12.69 -1.50 -1.00
C PHE A 38 -12.03 -2.72 -1.65
N ASP A 39 -12.19 -2.82 -2.95
CA ASP A 39 -11.50 -3.72 -3.85
C ASP A 39 -10.26 -3.01 -4.39
N VAL A 40 -9.17 -3.75 -4.54
CA VAL A 40 -7.92 -3.26 -5.12
C VAL A 40 -7.74 -3.91 -6.47
N TYR A 41 -7.33 -3.14 -7.46
CA TYR A 41 -7.11 -3.60 -8.82
C TYR A 41 -5.67 -3.30 -9.23
N ASP A 42 -5.07 -4.21 -9.98
CA ASP A 42 -3.77 -3.95 -10.61
C ASP A 42 -3.89 -3.12 -11.89
N GLU A 43 -2.77 -2.91 -12.57
CA GLU A 43 -2.71 -2.11 -13.80
C GLU A 43 -3.47 -2.73 -14.99
N GLU A 44 -3.73 -4.04 -14.97
CA GLU A 44 -4.53 -4.74 -15.97
C GLU A 44 -6.03 -4.68 -15.65
N GLY A 45 -6.38 -4.17 -14.46
CA GLY A 45 -7.75 -4.12 -13.96
C GLY A 45 -8.18 -5.40 -13.25
N ASP A 46 -7.25 -6.32 -12.99
CA ASP A 46 -7.53 -7.56 -12.29
C ASP A 46 -7.64 -7.32 -10.77
N LEU A 47 -8.59 -8.03 -10.15
CA LEU A 47 -8.84 -7.93 -8.72
C LEU A 47 -7.65 -8.50 -7.94
N CYS A 48 -6.98 -7.66 -7.16
CA CYS A 48 -5.93 -8.04 -6.24
C CYS A 48 -6.51 -8.32 -4.85
N ASP A 49 -6.50 -9.58 -4.42
CA ASP A 49 -6.79 -9.95 -3.03
C ASP A 49 -5.62 -9.57 -2.11
N PHE A 50 -5.53 -8.28 -1.78
CA PHE A 50 -4.44 -7.73 -0.97
C PHE A 50 -4.29 -8.40 0.40
N ARG A 51 -5.37 -8.97 0.96
CA ARG A 51 -5.35 -9.66 2.26
C ARG A 51 -4.52 -10.94 2.21
N LYS A 52 -4.36 -11.56 1.04
CA LYS A 52 -3.42 -12.67 0.85
C LYS A 52 -1.97 -12.25 1.15
N HIS A 53 -1.62 -11.00 0.84
CA HIS A 53 -0.27 -10.47 1.00
C HIS A 53 -0.04 -9.88 2.40
N ILE A 54 -0.98 -9.07 2.91
CA ILE A 54 -0.78 -8.34 4.18
C ILE A 54 -1.55 -8.91 5.38
N GLY A 55 -2.37 -9.94 5.18
CA GLY A 55 -3.22 -10.53 6.21
C GLY A 55 -4.34 -9.60 6.64
N MET A 56 -4.56 -9.49 7.95
CA MET A 56 -5.59 -8.63 8.57
C MET A 56 -5.11 -7.19 8.81
N LYS A 57 -3.96 -6.80 8.25
CA LYS A 57 -3.44 -5.44 8.41
C LYS A 57 -4.32 -4.43 7.66
N ALA A 58 -4.39 -3.23 8.21
CA ALA A 58 -5.17 -2.12 7.67
C ALA A 58 -4.51 -1.56 6.40
N LEU A 59 -5.13 -1.79 5.24
CA LEU A 59 -4.62 -1.25 3.96
C LEU A 59 -4.73 0.28 3.90
N ASN A 60 -5.75 0.86 4.53
CA ASN A 60 -5.96 2.32 4.59
C ASN A 60 -4.92 3.05 5.47
N THR A 61 -3.79 2.43 5.78
CA THR A 61 -2.66 3.08 6.44
C THR A 61 -1.45 3.07 5.50
N LEU A 62 -0.61 4.10 5.57
CA LEU A 62 0.61 4.15 4.76
C LEU A 62 1.49 2.91 4.98
N SER A 63 1.62 2.45 6.23
CA SER A 63 2.36 1.22 6.53
C SER A 63 1.76 -0.04 5.90
N GLY A 64 0.43 -0.11 5.78
CA GLY A 64 -0.26 -1.21 5.10
C GLY A 64 0.04 -1.24 3.60
N ILE A 65 -0.06 -0.09 2.92
CA ILE A 65 0.21 0.02 1.47
C ILE A 65 1.68 -0.31 1.18
N LEU A 66 2.61 0.22 1.97
CA LEU A 66 4.04 -0.05 1.81
C LEU A 66 4.37 -1.54 2.00
N PHE A 67 3.74 -2.18 2.98
CA PHE A 67 3.92 -3.61 3.20
C PHE A 67 3.32 -4.44 2.08
N LEU A 68 2.17 -4.04 1.51
CA LEU A 68 1.59 -4.69 0.33
C LEU A 68 2.56 -4.65 -0.85
N LYS A 69 3.14 -3.48 -1.14
CA LYS A 69 4.14 -3.33 -2.20
C LYS A 69 5.31 -4.28 -2.02
N GLU A 70 5.86 -4.33 -0.81
CA GLU A 70 6.99 -5.21 -0.50
C GLU A 70 6.67 -6.68 -0.82
N GLN A 71 5.49 -7.15 -0.44
CA GLN A 71 5.08 -8.54 -0.70
C GLN A 71 4.87 -8.82 -2.20
N ILE A 72 4.28 -7.89 -2.95
CA ILE A 72 4.09 -8.05 -4.40
C ILE A 72 5.43 -8.05 -5.14
N ASP A 73 6.32 -7.12 -4.80
CA ASP A 73 7.66 -7.06 -5.40
C ASP A 73 8.44 -8.35 -5.11
N GLU A 74 8.34 -8.91 -3.89
CA GLU A 74 8.93 -10.22 -3.55
C GLU A 74 8.35 -11.37 -4.39
N GLU A 75 7.02 -11.43 -4.56
CA GLU A 75 6.36 -12.46 -5.38
C GLU A 75 6.76 -12.38 -6.86
N ARG A 76 6.98 -11.17 -7.38
CA ARG A 76 7.48 -10.93 -8.75
C ARG A 76 8.96 -11.28 -8.93
N GLY A 77 9.64 -11.72 -7.87
CA GLY A 77 11.09 -11.98 -7.87
C GLY A 77 11.92 -10.70 -7.89
N GLU A 78 11.30 -9.55 -7.62
CA GLU A 78 11.96 -8.26 -7.51
C GLU A 78 12.45 -8.05 -6.07
N TRP A 79 13.53 -8.74 -5.71
CA TRP A 79 14.22 -8.55 -4.43
C TRP A 79 14.74 -7.11 -4.22
N ARG A 80 14.78 -6.33 -5.31
CA ARG A 80 15.04 -4.88 -5.28
C ARG A 80 13.94 -4.13 -4.54
N GLY A 81 12.67 -4.51 -4.70
CA GLY A 81 11.53 -3.86 -4.05
C GLY A 81 11.64 -3.84 -2.53
N ARG A 82 12.11 -4.94 -1.93
CA ARG A 82 12.39 -5.02 -0.49
C ARG A 82 13.39 -3.96 -0.01
N THR A 83 14.45 -3.76 -0.78
CA THR A 83 15.50 -2.78 -0.46
C THR A 83 15.04 -1.36 -0.77
N THR A 84 14.33 -1.17 -1.88
CA THR A 84 13.83 0.14 -2.33
C THR A 84 12.71 0.64 -1.44
N VAL A 85 11.72 -0.18 -1.06
CA VAL A 85 10.67 0.20 -0.10
C VAL A 85 11.28 0.49 1.26
N GLN A 86 12.20 -0.34 1.76
CA GLN A 86 12.92 -0.02 3.00
C GLN A 86 13.74 1.27 2.89
N GLN A 87 14.37 1.55 1.74
CA GLN A 87 15.11 2.79 1.51
C GLN A 87 14.19 4.00 1.36
N SER A 88 13.05 3.88 0.69
CA SER A 88 12.03 4.93 0.55
C SER A 88 11.40 5.24 1.89
N ILE A 89 11.12 4.22 2.71
CA ILE A 89 10.73 4.38 4.12
C ILE A 89 11.86 5.10 4.84
N LYS A 90 13.08 4.56 4.87
CA LYS A 90 14.23 5.18 5.55
C LYS A 90 14.44 6.64 5.15
N GLN A 91 14.36 6.97 3.87
CA GLN A 91 14.42 8.35 3.35
C GLN A 91 13.25 9.21 3.83
N ALA A 92 12.01 8.71 3.74
CA ALA A 92 10.83 9.40 4.28
C ALA A 92 10.91 9.59 5.80
N LEU A 93 11.64 8.70 6.49
CA LEU A 93 11.93 8.74 7.92
C LEU A 93 13.16 9.61 8.27
N GLY A 94 13.89 10.14 7.28
CA GLY A 94 15.14 10.88 7.50
C GLY A 94 16.28 10.03 8.09
N ILE A 95 16.18 8.71 7.99
CA ILE A 95 17.16 7.73 8.46
C ILE A 95 18.06 7.42 7.25
N ASN A 96 19.28 7.94 7.24
CA ASN A 96 20.32 7.57 6.26
C ASN A 96 20.94 6.21 6.58
#